data_AF-A0A967GMI4-F1
#
_entry.id   AF-A0A967GMI4-F1
#
_cell.length_a   1.000
_cell.length_b   1.000
_cell.length_c   1.000
_cell.angle_alpha   90.00
_cell.angle_beta   90.00
_cell.angle_gamma   90.00
#
_symmetry.space_group_name_H-M   'P 1'
#
loop_
_entity.id
_entity.type
_entity.pdbx_description
1 polymer ?
#
loop_
_entity_poly.entity_id
_entity_poly.type
_entity_poly.pdbx_seq_one_letter_code
_entity_poly.pdbx_strand_id
1 'polypeptide(L)'
;LPVPAAEVIVYGATPGGFCAAIAAAREGASVILLEPTDHVGGLSTGGLSHCDSNQMVRTTLMGLFDEWHARVVKDYTERGLEAPYKPAVKDQSRWTFEPHVAMRVTMQMLDEAGV
;
A
#
# COMPACT_ATOMS: atom_id res chain seq x y z
N LEU A 1 3.07 17.88 27.73
CA LEU A 1 2.03 17.18 26.94
C LEU A 1 2.08 15.70 27.31
N PRO A 2 0.94 14.99 27.43
CA PRO A 2 0.98 13.54 27.62
C PRO A 2 1.70 12.89 26.43
N VAL A 3 2.48 11.85 26.70
CA VAL A 3 3.15 11.06 25.65
C VAL A 3 2.06 10.30 24.90
N PRO A 4 1.98 10.40 23.57
CA PRO A 4 1.08 9.56 22.78
C PRO A 4 1.34 8.08 23.10
N ALA A 5 0.29 7.34 23.46
CA ALA A 5 0.36 5.92 23.76
C ALA A 5 -0.38 5.15 22.67
N ALA A 6 0.21 4.05 22.23
CA ALA A 6 -0.38 3.11 21.28
C ALA A 6 -0.01 1.68 21.68
N GLU A 7 -0.87 0.72 21.33
CA GLU A 7 -0.62 -0.70 21.53
C GLU A 7 0.39 -1.24 20.52
N VAL A 8 0.41 -0.66 19.32
CA VAL A 8 1.34 -1.02 18.24
C VAL A 8 2.03 0.23 17.72
N ILE A 9 3.37 0.18 17.64
CA ILE A 9 4.17 1.18 16.96
C ILE A 9 4.87 0.51 15.79
N VAL A 10 4.65 1.03 14.58
CA VAL A 10 5.34 0.59 13.37
C VAL A 10 6.33 1.66 12.96
N TYR A 11 7.60 1.30 12.79
CA TYR A 11 8.64 2.22 12.36
C TYR A 11 9.05 1.94 10.91
N GLY A 12 8.89 2.96 10.06
CA GLY A 12 9.06 2.95 8.62
C GLY A 12 7.76 2.68 7.88
N ALA A 13 7.37 3.58 6.96
CA ALA A 13 6.13 3.51 6.20
C ALA A 13 6.32 2.93 4.79
N THR A 14 7.25 1.98 4.62
CA THR A 14 7.40 1.21 3.37
C THR A 14 6.21 0.25 3.17
N PRO A 15 6.11 -0.51 2.05
CA PRO A 15 5.00 -1.44 1.82
C PRO A 15 4.71 -2.40 2.98
N GLY A 16 5.74 -2.96 3.61
CA GLY A 16 5.56 -3.79 4.80
C GLY A 16 5.01 -3.00 5.99
N GLY A 17 5.49 -1.77 6.19
CA GLY A 17 5.12 -0.93 7.32
C GLY A 17 3.68 -0.42 7.27
N PHE A 18 3.27 0.19 6.16
CA PHE A 18 1.88 0.65 6.06
C PHE A 18 0.90 -0.54 6.07
N CYS A 19 1.25 -1.69 5.48
CA CYS A 19 0.40 -2.87 5.55
C CYS A 19 0.29 -3.41 6.98
N ALA A 20 1.39 -3.46 7.74
CA ALA A 20 1.38 -3.88 9.14
C ALA A 20 0.53 -2.93 10.00
N ALA A 21 0.66 -1.62 9.79
CA ALA A 21 -0.13 -0.62 10.52
C ALA A 21 -1.63 -0.75 10.23
N ILE A 22 -2.01 -0.84 8.95
CA ILE A 22 -3.40 -1.05 8.53
C ILE A 22 -3.96 -2.36 9.09
N ALA A 23 -3.19 -3.45 9.03
CA ALA A 23 -3.63 -4.73 9.58
C ALA A 23 -3.89 -4.64 11.08
N ALA A 24 -2.94 -4.08 11.85
CA ALA A 24 -3.08 -3.92 13.29
C ALA A 24 -4.29 -3.04 13.67
N ALA A 25 -4.49 -1.93 12.97
CA ALA A 25 -5.62 -1.04 13.21
C ALA A 25 -6.96 -1.70 12.87
N ARG A 26 -7.04 -2.48 11.78
CA ARG A 26 -8.25 -3.24 11.42
C ARG A 26 -8.58 -4.37 12.40
N GLU A 27 -7.59 -4.87 13.13
CA GLU A 27 -7.77 -5.80 14.26
C GLU A 27 -8.10 -5.10 15.59
N GLY A 28 -8.30 -3.77 15.56
CA GLY A 28 -8.78 -2.98 16.71
C GLY A 28 -7.69 -2.41 17.61
N ALA A 29 -6.41 -2.54 17.25
CA ALA A 29 -5.33 -1.94 18.01
C ALA A 29 -5.24 -0.43 17.75
N SER A 30 -4.87 0.33 18.77
CA SER A 30 -4.35 1.70 18.60
C SER A 30 -2.95 1.65 17.99
N VAL A 31 -2.74 2.34 16.87
CA VAL A 31 -1.49 2.28 16.09
C VAL A 31 -0.86 3.66 15.95
N ILE A 32 0.46 3.72 16.06
CA ILE A 32 1.27 4.83 15.58
C ILE A 32 2.20 4.31 14.48
N LEU A 33 2.10 4.89 13.28
CA LEU A 33 3.06 4.67 12.19
C LEU A 33 4.05 5.83 12.14
N LEU A 34 5.34 5.53 12.33
CA LEU A 34 6.42 6.50 12.26
C LEU A 34 7.13 6.40 10.91
N GLU A 35 7.22 7.49 10.18
CA GLU A 35 8.07 7.61 8.99
C GLU A 35 9.12 8.69 9.26
N PRO A 36 10.43 8.36 9.29
CA PRO A 36 11.47 9.35 9.58
C PRO A 36 11.64 10.40 8.47
N THR A 37 11.03 10.21 7.30
CA THR A 37 10.99 11.16 6.20
C THR A 37 9.59 11.75 6.00
N ASP A 38 9.44 12.65 5.04
CA ASP A 38 8.12 13.17 4.62
C ASP A 38 7.46 12.29 3.54
N HIS A 39 7.95 11.05 3.32
CA HIS A 39 7.57 10.23 2.17
C HIS A 39 7.09 8.82 2.54
N VAL A 40 5.78 8.66 2.61
CA VAL A 40 5.10 7.37 2.87
C VAL A 40 5.12 6.46 1.64
N GLY A 41 5.31 5.16 1.83
CA GLY A 41 5.20 4.11 0.81
C GLY A 41 6.52 3.68 0.16
N GLY A 42 7.63 4.32 0.52
CA GLY A 42 8.97 3.97 0.04
C GLY A 42 9.11 4.04 -1.48
N LEU A 43 9.80 3.06 -2.08
CA LEU A 43 10.09 3.07 -3.52
C LEU A 43 8.83 3.08 -4.40
N SER A 44 7.77 2.36 -4.01
CA SER A 44 6.52 2.27 -4.77
C SER A 44 5.86 3.63 -4.98
N THR A 45 6.01 4.55 -4.03
CA THR A 45 5.45 5.90 -4.09
C THR A 45 6.51 6.95 -4.45
N GLY A 46 7.79 6.62 -4.31
CA GLY A 46 8.93 7.52 -4.46
C GLY A 46 9.59 7.55 -5.83
N GLY A 47 9.16 6.73 -6.79
CA GLY A 47 9.67 6.79 -8.16
C GLY A 47 9.81 5.45 -8.88
N LEU A 48 9.70 4.32 -8.15
CA LEU A 48 9.82 3.00 -8.75
C LEU A 48 8.44 2.44 -9.12
N SER A 49 8.11 2.57 -10.40
CA SER A 49 6.84 2.13 -10.96
C SER A 49 6.80 0.66 -11.40
N HIS A 50 7.92 -0.06 -11.34
CA HIS A 50 7.98 -1.49 -11.67
C HIS A 50 7.97 -2.30 -10.38
N CYS A 51 6.96 -3.12 -10.21
CA CYS A 51 6.97 -4.15 -9.21
C CYS A 51 7.68 -5.37 -9.84
N ASP A 52 8.62 -6.05 -9.17
CA ASP A 52 9.31 -7.28 -9.66
C ASP A 52 8.38 -8.51 -9.81
N SER A 53 7.08 -8.22 -9.89
CA SER A 53 5.95 -8.96 -10.39
C SER A 53 6.22 -10.16 -11.30
N ASN A 54 7.10 -10.02 -12.30
CA ASN A 54 7.37 -11.07 -13.28
C ASN A 54 8.41 -12.12 -12.79
N GLN A 55 8.87 -12.02 -11.54
CA GLN A 55 9.78 -12.95 -10.87
C GLN A 55 9.13 -13.64 -9.65
N MET A 56 7.88 -13.29 -9.33
CA MET A 56 7.18 -13.77 -8.13
C MET A 56 6.16 -14.86 -8.45
N VAL A 57 5.86 -15.74 -7.48
CA VAL A 57 4.76 -16.70 -7.58
C VAL A 57 3.44 -15.99 -7.27
N ARG A 58 2.76 -15.42 -8.27
CA ARG A 58 1.61 -14.52 -8.07
C ARG A 58 0.47 -15.10 -7.23
N THR A 59 0.26 -16.41 -7.27
CA THR A 59 -0.78 -17.07 -6.50
C THR A 59 -0.56 -17.00 -4.99
N THR A 60 0.65 -16.68 -4.52
CA THR A 60 0.94 -16.48 -3.09
C THR A 60 0.82 -15.02 -2.64
N LEU A 61 0.68 -14.08 -3.57
CA LEU A 61 0.56 -12.65 -3.28
C LEU A 61 -0.90 -12.28 -3.03
N MET A 62 -1.29 -12.25 -1.76
CA MET A 62 -2.67 -12.10 -1.28
C MET A 62 -2.79 -11.00 -0.22
N GLY A 63 -3.96 -10.88 0.42
CA GLY A 63 -4.19 -9.98 1.55
C GLY A 63 -4.06 -8.52 1.17
N LEU A 64 -3.45 -7.71 2.04
CA LEU A 64 -3.30 -6.27 1.83
C LEU A 64 -2.49 -5.93 0.57
N PHE A 65 -1.57 -6.79 0.12
CA PHE A 65 -0.88 -6.59 -1.14
C PHE A 65 -1.86 -6.62 -2.33
N ASP A 66 -2.76 -7.61 -2.35
CA ASP A 66 -3.75 -7.77 -3.43
C ASP A 66 -4.81 -6.67 -3.36
N GLU A 67 -5.27 -6.33 -2.15
CA GLU A 67 -6.18 -5.20 -1.92
C GLU A 67 -5.59 -3.89 -2.41
N TRP A 68 -4.34 -3.60 -2.04
CA TRP A 68 -3.65 -2.37 -2.45
C TRP A 68 -3.52 -2.29 -3.97
N HIS A 69 -3.14 -3.37 -4.65
CA HIS A 69 -3.05 -3.39 -6.12
C HIS A 69 -4.42 -3.28 -6.79
N ALA A 70 -5.47 -3.88 -6.22
CA ALA A 70 -6.85 -3.71 -6.68
C ALA A 70 -7.31 -2.26 -6.57
N ARG A 71 -6.99 -1.58 -5.46
CA ARG A 71 -7.29 -0.16 -5.26
C ARG A 71 -6.47 0.76 -6.16
N VAL A 72 -5.20 0.45 -6.43
CA VAL A 72 -4.40 1.17 -7.44
C VAL A 72 -5.09 1.11 -8.79
N VAL A 73 -5.48 -0.07 -9.28
CA VAL A 73 -6.19 -0.18 -10.55
C VAL A 73 -7.55 0.51 -10.52
N LYS A 74 -8.25 0.47 -9.37
CA LYS A 74 -9.51 1.18 -9.17
C LYS A 74 -9.37 2.69 -9.36
N ASP A 75 -8.33 3.33 -8.79
CA ASP A 75 -8.08 4.78 -8.96
C ASP A 75 -8.00 5.17 -10.45
N TYR A 76 -7.29 4.40 -11.29
CA TYR A 76 -7.24 4.65 -12.74
C TYR A 76 -8.63 4.58 -13.36
N THR A 77 -9.36 3.49 -13.09
CA THR A 77 -10.66 3.25 -13.74
C THR A 77 -11.73 4.25 -13.29
N GLU A 78 -11.72 4.69 -12.04
CA GLU A 78 -12.64 5.72 -11.53
C GLU A 78 -12.37 7.10 -12.15
N ARG A 79 -11.12 7.34 -12.59
CA ARG A 79 -10.73 8.53 -13.36
C ARG A 79 -10.98 8.39 -14.87
N GLY A 80 -11.60 7.29 -15.30
CA GLY A 80 -11.90 7.02 -16.72
C GLY A 80 -10.70 6.58 -17.55
N LEU A 81 -9.59 6.16 -16.91
CA LEU A 81 -8.40 5.63 -17.57
C LEU A 81 -8.50 4.11 -17.73
N GLU A 82 -7.74 3.57 -18.68
CA GLU A 82 -7.60 2.12 -18.83
C GLU A 82 -6.89 1.51 -17.60
N ALA A 83 -7.29 0.30 -17.22
CA ALA A 83 -6.62 -0.44 -16.16
C ALA A 83 -5.17 -0.78 -16.57
N PRO A 84 -4.14 -0.34 -15.83
CA PRO A 84 -2.75 -0.54 -16.24
C PRO A 84 -2.28 -1.99 -16.15
N TYR A 85 -3.00 -2.82 -15.37
CA TYR A 85 -2.81 -4.27 -15.25
C TYR A 85 -4.05 -4.90 -14.61
N LYS A 86 -4.08 -6.23 -14.47
CA LYS A 86 -5.21 -6.99 -13.91
C LYS A 86 -4.80 -7.77 -12.66
N PRO A 87 -5.05 -7.24 -11.43
CA PRO A 87 -4.63 -7.88 -10.18
C PRO A 87 -5.15 -9.30 -9.99
N ALA A 88 -6.36 -9.58 -10.51
CA ALA A 88 -7.01 -10.88 -10.45
C ALA A 88 -6.36 -11.94 -11.37
N VAL A 89 -5.62 -11.52 -12.39
CA VAL A 89 -4.90 -12.44 -13.29
C VAL A 89 -3.52 -12.71 -12.68
N LYS A 90 -3.34 -13.90 -12.11
CA LYS A 90 -2.14 -14.30 -11.37
C LYS A 90 -1.06 -14.89 -12.29
N ASP A 91 -0.67 -14.15 -13.33
CA ASP A 91 0.35 -14.53 -14.32
C ASP A 91 1.64 -13.70 -14.19
N GLN A 92 2.58 -13.85 -15.12
CA GLN A 92 3.85 -13.10 -15.13
C GLN A 92 3.76 -11.76 -15.89
N SER A 93 2.55 -11.21 -16.06
CA SER A 93 2.38 -9.88 -16.63
C SER A 93 3.09 -8.82 -15.80
N ARG A 94 3.65 -7.82 -16.49
CA ARG A 94 4.28 -6.66 -15.84
C ARG A 94 3.19 -5.82 -15.20
N TRP A 95 3.34 -5.51 -13.92
CA TRP A 95 2.47 -4.55 -13.25
C TRP A 95 3.24 -3.26 -13.07
N THR A 96 2.71 -2.20 -13.69
CA THR A 96 3.26 -0.85 -13.62
C THR A 96 2.20 0.14 -13.19
N PHE A 97 2.58 1.09 -12.35
CA PHE A 97 1.70 2.16 -11.89
C PHE A 97 2.52 3.43 -11.62
N GLU A 98 1.90 4.59 -11.76
CA GLU A 98 2.52 5.86 -11.39
C GLU A 98 2.68 5.98 -9.87
N PRO A 99 3.83 6.49 -9.37
CA PRO A 99 4.10 6.55 -7.94
C PRO A 99 3.13 7.48 -7.17
N HIS A 100 2.62 8.51 -7.84
CA HIS A 100 1.64 9.43 -7.24
C HIS A 100 0.27 8.77 -7.03
N VAL A 101 -0.11 7.79 -7.86
CA VAL A 101 -1.34 7.00 -7.66
C VAL A 101 -1.15 6.05 -6.49
N ALA A 102 0.00 5.36 -6.45
CA ALA A 102 0.40 4.53 -5.31
C ALA A 102 0.37 5.33 -4.00
N MET A 103 0.91 6.56 -3.97
CA MET A 103 0.88 7.45 -2.79
C MET A 103 -0.55 7.72 -2.35
N ARG A 104 -1.42 8.14 -3.29
CA ARG A 104 -2.82 8.46 -2.99
C ARG A 104 -3.57 7.28 -2.38
N VAL A 105 -3.43 6.09 -2.97
CA VAL A 105 -4.06 4.86 -2.46
C VAL A 105 -3.52 4.48 -1.08
N THR A 106 -2.21 4.57 -0.87
CA THR A 106 -1.61 4.28 0.44
C THR A 106 -2.14 5.22 1.52
N MET A 107 -2.15 6.53 1.27
CA MET A 107 -2.68 7.52 2.22
C MET A 107 -4.16 7.28 2.50
N GLN A 108 -4.97 7.05 1.46
CA GLN A 108 -6.38 6.72 1.63
C GLN A 108 -6.58 5.48 2.51
N MET A 109 -5.80 4.42 2.31
CA MET A 109 -5.93 3.20 3.10
C MET A 109 -5.50 3.39 4.56
N LEU A 110 -4.50 4.24 4.82
CA LEU A 110 -4.09 4.62 6.18
C LEU A 110 -5.18 5.46 6.88
N ASP A 111 -5.72 6.46 6.19
CA ASP A 111 -6.82 7.31 6.68
C ASP A 111 -8.06 6.47 7.01
N GLU A 112 -8.45 5.56 6.12
CA GLU A 112 -9.58 4.62 6.33
C GLU A 112 -9.36 3.69 7.54
N ALA A 113 -8.10 3.34 7.82
CA ALA A 113 -7.73 2.49 8.96
C ALA A 113 -7.61 3.27 10.28
N GLY A 114 -7.58 4.61 10.23
CA GLY A 114 -7.39 5.45 11.42
C GLY A 114 -5.96 5.42 11.97
N VAL A 115 -4.96 5.23 11.09
CA VAL A 115 -3.53 5.26 11.41
C VAL A 115 -2.95 6.65 11.20
#